data_AF-A0A9D7KN84-F1
#
_entry.id   AF-A0A9D7KN84-F1
#
_cell.length_a   1.000
_cell.length_b   1.000
_cell.length_c   1.000
_cell.angle_alpha   90.00
_cell.angle_beta   90.00
_cell.angle_gamma   90.00
#
_symmetry.space_group_name_H-M   'P 1'
#
loop_
_entity.id
_entity.type
_entity.pdbx_description
1 polymer ?
#
loop_
_entity_poly.entity_id
_entity_poly.type
_entity_poly.pdbx_seq_one_letter_code
_entity_poly.pdbx_strand_id
1 'polypeptide(L)'
;MKSLITLFCGILMFSQLALFSQTNTFPSTGSAGIGTTTPNASSLLDISSTTKGVLISRMTKAERDAIASPATGLLVFQTNSTAGFYYFNGSNWTAISTKGANTSLSNLSASGTAINRDLVPNADNTLDLGSLTKRWNEVYVNSIKFMDGTTQSTAGGVGGAGVSGSGTTGYIPKFTSSTAIGNSTIYDNSGNVGINTTSMVGSANFVVKSLNTTGYGGMYINMDGTSGRKPLYGFAVSGTPKAWMYFDEATNQYRVYNSGDRFVIDNTGNIGIGTTSPSTKLDVETTGTSTVMEVTKPWTGSGTTNFDLVSVSNTYNFGYGTGIFSSGGQIGIKGSSANGAQTGYGVYGQSLGAGGDSYGIYGTASSSAGDAFGVYGTTTGGVNQWAGYFNGKVHLENGDDASLSSKGFLTIGTLTSSNIVIDNNEIIARNNGATSTLYLNNDGGNVNMCYSGGNVHIGASDAAATGYLLAVDGKVICEELKVQLSESWPDYVFGENHQLMNLYDLEKSIQLNKHLPGVPSAKEIETDGLAVGEMQRVMMEKIEELTLYIIQLQKQIDELQAENN
;
A
#
# COMPACT_ATOMS: atom_id res chain seq x y z
N MET A 1 -4.66 176.56 99.20
CA MET A 1 -4.32 177.87 98.58
C MET A 1 -3.71 177.55 97.22
N LYS A 2 -4.26 178.11 96.14
CA LYS A 2 -3.62 178.26 94.80
C LYS A 2 -3.49 176.97 93.96
N SER A 3 -4.08 176.84 92.77
CA SER A 3 -4.08 177.70 91.57
C SER A 3 -2.90 177.41 90.64
N LEU A 4 -3.22 177.46 89.33
CA LEU A 4 -2.36 177.79 88.19
C LEU A 4 -1.53 176.62 87.62
N ILE A 5 -1.91 176.01 86.49
CA ILE A 5 -1.78 176.48 85.09
C ILE A 5 -0.36 176.30 84.55
N THR A 6 -0.27 176.15 83.21
CA THR A 6 0.90 176.27 82.31
C THR A 6 1.57 174.91 82.05
N LEU A 7 1.36 174.16 80.95
CA LEU A 7 1.25 174.53 79.52
C LEU A 7 2.20 175.67 79.16
N PHE A 8 3.43 175.39 78.70
CA PHE A 8 3.93 175.95 77.44
C PHE A 8 5.36 175.52 77.09
N CYS A 9 5.47 175.05 75.84
CA CYS A 9 6.50 175.41 74.86
C CYS A 9 7.94 174.91 74.91
N GLY A 10 8.41 174.58 73.69
CA GLY A 10 9.81 174.64 73.26
C GLY A 10 10.34 173.27 72.82
N ILE A 11 9.97 172.71 71.67
CA ILE A 11 10.53 173.00 70.33
C ILE A 11 12.08 173.01 70.29
N LEU A 12 12.60 172.12 69.42
CA LEU A 12 13.91 172.10 68.70
C LEU A 12 15.13 171.45 69.38
N MET A 13 15.56 170.26 68.90
CA MET A 13 16.60 170.09 67.86
C MET A 13 16.90 168.60 67.51
N PHE A 14 17.10 168.32 66.20
CA PHE A 14 17.99 167.36 65.48
C PHE A 14 18.64 166.16 66.24
N SER A 15 18.88 164.94 65.73
CA SER A 15 19.14 164.38 64.37
C SER A 15 19.30 162.83 64.39
N GLN A 16 18.90 162.16 63.29
CA GLN A 16 19.29 160.82 62.74
C GLN A 16 19.58 159.57 63.64
N LEU A 17 18.96 158.41 63.34
CA LEU A 17 19.61 157.20 62.76
C LEU A 17 18.64 155.99 62.58
N ALA A 18 18.71 155.38 61.38
CA ALA A 18 18.40 154.01 60.92
C ALA A 18 17.20 153.20 61.47
N LEU A 19 16.28 152.88 60.54
CA LEU A 19 15.19 151.89 60.64
C LEU A 19 15.65 150.52 60.12
N PHE A 20 15.35 149.44 60.84
CA PHE A 20 15.20 148.10 60.25
C PHE A 20 13.71 147.80 60.09
N SER A 21 13.27 147.72 58.83
CA SER A 21 11.89 147.37 58.44
C SER A 21 11.64 145.87 58.62
N GLN A 22 10.53 145.49 59.26
CA GLN A 22 10.00 144.12 59.16
C GLN A 22 9.12 143.98 57.90
N THR A 23 9.27 142.86 57.18
CA THR A 23 8.80 142.60 55.81
C THR A 23 7.36 142.07 55.69
N ASN A 24 6.47 142.39 56.63
CA ASN A 24 5.07 141.95 56.57
C ASN A 24 4.20 143.09 56.05
N THR A 25 3.66 142.93 54.84
CA THR A 25 2.82 143.95 54.19
C THR A 25 1.35 143.57 54.38
N PHE A 26 0.57 144.42 55.06
CA PHE A 26 -0.89 144.34 55.12
C PHE A 26 -1.50 145.52 54.33
N PRO A 27 -1.65 145.41 53.00
CA PRO A 27 -2.19 146.50 52.18
C PRO A 27 -3.73 146.58 52.31
N SER A 28 -4.30 147.76 52.09
CA SER A 28 -5.76 148.02 52.16
C SER A 28 -6.59 147.26 51.10
N THR A 29 -5.95 146.45 50.25
CA THR A 29 -6.55 145.67 49.15
C THR A 29 -6.84 144.19 49.51
N GLY A 30 -6.57 143.74 50.75
CA GLY A 30 -7.21 142.53 51.32
C GLY A 30 -6.41 141.21 51.33
N SER A 31 -5.32 141.06 50.58
CA SER A 31 -4.47 139.84 50.61
C SER A 31 -3.25 140.01 51.51
N ALA A 32 -2.93 138.98 52.31
CA ALA A 32 -1.75 138.94 53.17
C ALA A 32 -0.66 138.02 52.57
N GLY A 33 0.58 138.51 52.50
CA GLY A 33 1.76 137.73 52.10
C GLY A 33 2.69 137.46 53.27
N ILE A 34 3.12 136.21 53.43
CA ILE A 34 4.19 135.84 54.37
C ILE A 34 5.35 135.22 53.58
N GLY A 35 6.51 135.89 53.56
CA GLY A 35 7.68 135.46 52.79
C GLY A 35 7.68 135.88 51.30
N THR A 36 6.64 136.57 50.83
CA THR A 36 6.57 137.19 49.50
C THR A 36 6.02 138.62 49.59
N THR A 37 6.55 139.52 48.78
CA THR A 37 6.05 140.90 48.61
C THR A 37 5.04 141.04 47.46
N THR A 38 4.81 139.95 46.71
CA THR A 38 3.81 139.87 45.64
C THR A 38 2.98 138.61 45.85
N PRO A 39 2.03 138.61 46.82
CA PRO A 39 1.10 137.50 46.97
C PRO A 39 0.37 137.26 45.66
N ASN A 40 0.17 136.00 45.30
CA ASN A 40 -0.56 135.65 44.10
C ASN A 40 -1.95 136.30 44.10
N ALA A 41 -2.34 136.92 42.99
CA ALA A 41 -3.60 137.65 42.89
C ALA A 41 -4.85 136.79 43.18
N SER A 42 -4.76 135.47 43.11
CA SER A 42 -5.86 134.55 43.43
C SER A 42 -5.87 134.06 44.88
N SER A 43 -4.99 134.54 45.78
CA SER A 43 -4.95 134.11 47.18
C SER A 43 -5.18 135.27 48.16
N LEU A 44 -5.96 134.98 49.21
CA LEU A 44 -6.10 135.87 50.38
C LEU A 44 -4.93 135.73 51.36
N LEU A 45 -4.28 134.56 51.36
CA LEU A 45 -3.05 134.30 52.10
C LEU A 45 -2.09 133.52 51.19
N ASP A 46 -0.95 134.14 50.85
CA ASP A 46 0.14 133.48 50.13
C ASP A 46 1.35 133.32 51.05
N ILE A 47 1.85 132.09 51.13
CA ILE A 47 3.01 131.74 51.97
C ILE A 47 4.04 131.11 51.04
N SER A 48 5.09 131.87 50.75
CA SER A 48 6.19 131.41 49.88
C SER A 48 7.45 131.21 50.70
N SER A 49 7.96 129.98 50.72
CA SER A 49 9.20 129.59 51.40
C SER A 49 9.75 128.32 50.79
N THR A 50 11.06 128.24 50.57
CA THR A 50 11.75 127.05 50.05
C THR A 50 12.31 126.15 51.16
N THR A 51 12.32 126.62 52.41
CA THR A 51 12.95 125.92 53.55
C THR A 51 12.03 125.75 54.76
N LYS A 52 10.83 126.33 54.73
CA LYS A 52 9.84 126.28 55.82
C LYS A 52 8.45 126.01 55.25
N GLY A 53 7.62 125.24 55.94
CA GLY A 53 6.24 124.98 55.57
C GLY A 53 5.24 125.64 56.51
N VAL A 54 3.95 125.40 56.27
CA VAL A 54 2.87 125.82 57.16
C VAL A 54 2.62 124.72 58.20
N LEU A 55 2.83 125.06 59.48
CA LEU A 55 2.38 124.22 60.58
C LEU A 55 0.92 124.57 60.89
N ILE A 56 0.02 123.73 60.40
CA ILE A 56 -1.40 123.77 60.78
C ILE A 56 -1.58 123.24 62.21
N SER A 57 -2.73 123.55 62.83
CA SER A 57 -3.05 123.09 64.19
C SER A 57 -2.91 121.58 64.32
N ARG A 58 -1.98 121.16 65.19
CA ARG A 58 -1.72 119.76 65.51
C ARG A 58 -2.40 119.41 66.81
N MET A 59 -3.17 118.35 66.80
CA MET A 59 -3.99 117.96 67.95
C MET A 59 -4.26 116.46 67.91
N THR A 60 -4.63 115.89 69.05
CA THR A 60 -5.08 114.50 69.15
C THR A 60 -6.47 114.32 68.56
N LYS A 61 -6.89 113.08 68.28
CA LYS A 61 -8.25 112.76 67.83
C LYS A 61 -9.32 113.34 68.75
N ALA A 62 -9.11 113.24 70.07
CA ALA A 62 -10.06 113.74 71.05
C ALA A 62 -10.21 115.26 71.00
N GLU A 63 -9.09 115.99 70.91
CA GLU A 63 -9.10 117.46 70.79
C GLU A 63 -9.70 117.91 69.45
N ARG A 64 -9.42 117.19 68.37
CA ARG A 64 -10.02 117.41 67.04
C ARG A 64 -11.53 117.26 67.06
N ASP A 65 -12.02 116.18 67.66
CA ASP A 65 -13.44 115.89 67.74
C ASP A 65 -14.17 116.83 68.71
N ALA A 66 -13.43 117.46 69.64
CA ALA A 66 -13.94 118.48 70.55
C ALA A 66 -14.05 119.89 69.93
N ILE A 67 -13.60 120.10 68.68
CA ILE A 67 -13.82 121.37 67.98
C ILE A 67 -15.32 121.54 67.75
N ALA A 68 -15.92 122.53 68.42
CA ALA A 68 -17.33 122.86 68.24
C ALA A 68 -17.55 123.53 66.87
N SER A 69 -18.49 123.00 66.08
CA SER A 69 -18.86 123.51 64.74
C SER A 69 -17.67 123.75 63.80
N PRO A 70 -16.85 122.73 63.49
CA PRO A 70 -15.71 122.89 62.61
C PRO A 70 -16.16 123.30 61.20
N ALA A 71 -15.48 124.29 60.62
CA ALA A 71 -15.79 124.72 59.25
C ALA A 71 -15.47 123.60 58.25
N THR A 72 -16.29 123.50 57.20
CA THR A 72 -15.99 122.59 56.08
C THR A 72 -14.67 123.00 55.42
N GLY A 73 -13.77 122.04 55.22
CA GLY A 73 -12.42 122.27 54.73
C GLY A 73 -11.40 122.62 55.82
N LEU A 74 -11.81 122.70 57.10
CA LEU A 74 -10.87 122.90 58.20
C LEU A 74 -9.85 121.75 58.20
N LEU A 75 -8.58 122.10 57.99
CA LEU A 75 -7.48 121.15 57.92
C LEU A 75 -6.73 121.13 59.25
N VAL A 76 -6.54 119.92 59.77
CA VAL A 76 -5.74 119.68 60.98
C VAL A 76 -4.84 118.49 60.74
N PHE A 77 -3.77 118.43 61.52
CA PHE A 77 -2.96 117.23 61.57
C PHE A 77 -3.28 116.48 62.86
N GLN A 78 -3.89 115.30 62.72
CA GLN A 78 -4.14 114.43 63.86
C GLN A 78 -2.84 113.72 64.24
N THR A 79 -2.43 113.83 65.49
CA THR A 79 -1.13 113.31 65.95
C THR A 79 -1.16 111.87 66.45
N ASN A 80 -2.36 111.30 66.70
CA ASN A 80 -2.53 109.94 67.21
C ASN A 80 -3.67 109.19 66.48
N SER A 81 -3.97 107.94 66.88
CA SER A 81 -5.11 107.14 66.41
C SER A 81 -5.30 107.17 64.87
N THR A 82 -4.26 106.74 64.17
CA THR A 82 -3.96 106.97 62.75
C THR A 82 -3.56 108.41 62.48
N ALA A 83 -2.27 108.69 62.71
CA ALA A 83 -1.69 110.01 62.47
C ALA A 83 -1.71 110.34 60.97
N GLY A 84 -2.00 111.60 60.65
CA GLY A 84 -2.08 112.06 59.28
C GLY A 84 -2.87 113.34 59.13
N PHE A 85 -2.98 113.79 57.90
CA PHE A 85 -3.83 114.92 57.56
C PHE A 85 -5.30 114.49 57.56
N TYR A 86 -6.11 115.28 58.26
CA TYR A 86 -7.55 115.17 58.23
C TYR A 86 -8.14 116.53 57.91
N TYR A 87 -9.16 116.54 57.06
CA TYR A 87 -10.00 117.71 56.88
C TYR A 87 -11.43 117.39 57.32
N PHE A 88 -12.13 118.40 57.82
CA PHE A 88 -13.55 118.27 58.10
C PHE A 88 -14.33 118.42 56.79
N ASN A 89 -15.02 117.38 56.35
CA ASN A 89 -15.73 117.39 55.06
C ASN A 89 -17.14 118.01 55.14
N GLY A 90 -17.48 118.64 56.27
CA GLY A 90 -18.81 119.18 56.55
C GLY A 90 -19.67 118.28 57.44
N SER A 91 -19.29 117.02 57.65
CA SER A 91 -19.96 116.12 58.59
C SER A 91 -19.01 115.26 59.42
N ASN A 92 -17.92 114.79 58.82
CA ASN A 92 -16.93 113.93 59.46
C ASN A 92 -15.50 114.38 59.17
N TRP A 93 -14.60 114.06 60.08
CA TRP A 93 -13.16 114.14 59.82
C TRP A 93 -12.71 112.98 58.93
N THR A 94 -12.18 113.29 57.74
CA THR A 94 -11.79 112.28 56.73
C THR A 94 -10.29 112.23 56.53
N ALA A 95 -9.72 111.02 56.52
CA ALA A 95 -8.30 110.76 56.24
C ALA A 95 -8.05 110.73 54.72
N ILE A 96 -6.85 111.16 54.30
CA ILE A 96 -6.41 111.11 52.90
C ILE A 96 -5.50 109.87 52.70
N SER A 97 -5.87 108.88 51.87
CA SER A 97 -5.06 107.67 51.54
C SER A 97 -5.09 107.28 50.04
N THR A 98 -4.18 106.39 49.58
CA THR A 98 -3.98 106.01 48.15
C THR A 98 -4.32 104.52 47.85
N LYS A 99 -4.95 104.20 46.70
CA LYS A 99 -5.35 102.83 46.27
C LYS A 99 -5.07 102.57 44.77
N GLY A 100 -4.64 101.35 44.40
CA GLY A 100 -4.51 100.86 43.01
C GLY A 100 -5.03 99.41 42.82
N ALA A 101 -5.30 98.96 41.57
CA ALA A 101 -6.02 97.71 41.20
C ALA A 101 -5.14 96.61 40.53
N ASN A 102 -5.62 95.35 40.51
CA ASN A 102 -4.90 94.06 40.31
C ASN A 102 -5.44 93.22 39.12
N THR A 103 -4.59 92.45 38.41
CA THR A 103 -4.89 91.63 37.20
C THR A 103 -4.42 90.16 37.23
N SER A 104 -4.23 89.50 38.38
CA SER A 104 -3.96 88.04 38.45
C SER A 104 -4.95 87.31 39.36
N LEU A 105 -5.41 86.13 38.91
CA LEU A 105 -6.41 85.22 39.53
C LEU A 105 -5.90 84.53 40.82
N SER A 106 -5.34 85.30 41.75
CA SER A 106 -4.90 84.81 43.07
C SER A 106 -6.03 84.66 44.08
N ASN A 107 -7.29 84.84 43.67
CA ASN A 107 -8.45 84.92 44.57
C ASN A 107 -9.31 83.64 44.63
N LEU A 108 -8.94 82.55 43.96
CA LEU A 108 -9.76 81.33 43.94
C LEU A 108 -9.04 80.08 44.49
N SER A 109 -8.24 80.26 45.55
CA SER A 109 -7.77 79.18 46.43
C SER A 109 -8.78 78.83 47.54
N ALA A 110 -10.03 79.29 47.46
CA ALA A 110 -11.02 79.07 48.51
C ALA A 110 -12.08 78.04 48.10
N SER A 111 -11.94 76.85 48.69
CA SER A 111 -12.94 75.79 48.84
C SER A 111 -13.25 74.88 47.65
N GLY A 112 -12.63 73.70 47.66
CA GLY A 112 -13.38 72.45 47.52
C GLY A 112 -13.53 71.82 46.13
N THR A 113 -13.04 72.43 45.05
CA THR A 113 -13.11 71.80 43.72
C THR A 113 -11.72 71.39 43.25
N ALA A 114 -11.40 70.11 43.44
CA ALA A 114 -10.15 69.50 42.98
C ALA A 114 -10.19 69.29 41.46
N ILE A 115 -9.94 70.33 40.68
CA ILE A 115 -9.81 70.25 39.21
C ILE A 115 -8.34 70.45 38.77
N ASN A 116 -7.37 70.12 39.64
CA ASN A 116 -5.96 70.34 39.33
C ASN A 116 -5.00 69.41 40.12
N ARG A 117 -5.29 68.11 40.17
CA ARG A 117 -4.19 67.14 40.29
C ARG A 117 -3.71 66.85 38.87
N ASP A 118 -2.39 66.89 38.69
CA ASP A 118 -1.71 66.36 37.51
C ASP A 118 -2.30 64.98 37.16
N LEU A 119 -2.55 64.71 35.87
CA LEU A 119 -2.93 63.36 35.39
C LEU A 119 -1.74 62.37 35.45
N VAL A 120 -0.75 62.67 36.28
CA VAL A 120 0.43 61.85 36.52
C VAL A 120 0.02 60.71 37.45
N PRO A 121 0.25 59.45 37.06
CA PRO A 121 -0.02 58.30 37.91
C PRO A 121 0.66 58.38 39.27
N ASN A 122 0.12 57.71 40.28
CA ASN A 122 0.78 57.57 41.57
C ASN A 122 2.08 56.74 41.42
N ALA A 123 2.86 56.61 42.49
CA ALA A 123 4.14 55.89 42.48
C ALA A 123 4.06 54.41 42.04
N ASP A 124 2.86 53.83 41.99
CA ASP A 124 2.56 52.49 41.47
C ASP A 124 2.17 52.48 39.99
N ASN A 125 2.34 53.60 39.27
CA ASN A 125 1.92 53.81 37.89
C ASN A 125 0.40 53.69 37.65
N THR A 126 -0.45 53.89 38.66
CA THR A 126 -1.91 53.92 38.50
C THR A 126 -2.52 55.28 38.87
N LEU A 127 -3.52 55.71 38.10
CA LEU A 127 -4.35 56.89 38.41
C LEU A 127 -5.83 56.50 38.33
N ASP A 128 -6.53 56.49 39.46
CA ASP A 128 -7.99 56.32 39.46
C ASP A 128 -8.64 57.62 39.01
N LEU A 129 -9.32 57.59 37.86
CA LEU A 129 -9.99 58.75 37.29
C LEU A 129 -11.37 58.98 37.93
N GLY A 130 -11.86 58.16 38.86
CA GLY A 130 -13.16 58.41 39.51
C GLY A 130 -13.36 57.65 40.81
N SER A 131 -14.61 57.58 41.27
CA SER A 131 -15.01 56.69 42.37
C SER A 131 -16.29 55.94 42.00
N LEU A 132 -16.67 54.92 42.78
CA LEU A 132 -17.90 54.13 42.56
C LEU A 132 -19.18 54.99 42.48
N THR A 133 -19.19 56.19 43.07
CA THR A 133 -20.35 57.09 43.10
C THR A 133 -20.24 58.30 42.18
N LYS A 134 -19.04 58.61 41.66
CA LYS A 134 -18.80 59.67 40.68
C LYS A 134 -17.79 59.20 39.63
N ARG A 135 -18.31 58.76 38.49
CA ARG A 135 -17.54 58.27 37.35
C ARG A 135 -17.63 59.30 36.22
N TRP A 136 -16.56 59.42 35.44
CA TRP A 136 -16.63 60.16 34.18
C TRP A 136 -17.59 59.43 33.24
N ASN A 137 -18.49 60.19 32.61
CA ASN A 137 -19.48 59.62 31.70
C ASN A 137 -18.82 59.22 30.37
N GLU A 138 -17.89 60.04 29.89
CA GLU A 138 -17.07 59.79 28.70
C GLU A 138 -15.65 60.32 28.94
N VAL A 139 -14.64 59.60 28.42
CA VAL A 139 -13.23 60.02 28.42
C VAL A 139 -12.73 59.93 26.97
N TYR A 140 -12.49 61.08 26.33
CA TYR A 140 -11.91 61.14 24.99
C TYR A 140 -10.40 61.32 25.09
N VAL A 141 -9.66 60.31 24.65
CA VAL A 141 -8.19 60.34 24.56
C VAL A 141 -7.78 60.08 23.12
N ASN A 142 -7.01 61.00 22.54
CA ASN A 142 -6.71 61.03 21.10
C ASN A 142 -5.68 59.95 20.68
N SER A 143 -4.77 59.55 21.60
CA SER A 143 -3.70 58.59 21.32
C SER A 143 -3.24 57.88 22.61
N ILE A 144 -3.79 56.70 22.90
CA ILE A 144 -3.21 55.82 23.92
C ILE A 144 -1.98 55.15 23.30
N LYS A 145 -0.81 55.36 23.90
CA LYS A 145 0.47 54.78 23.45
C LYS A 145 0.94 53.75 24.48
N PHE A 146 1.11 52.50 24.07
CA PHE A 146 1.66 51.47 24.94
C PHE A 146 3.18 51.64 25.08
N MET A 147 3.76 51.01 26.11
CA MET A 147 5.20 51.15 26.42
C MET A 147 6.12 50.65 25.29
N ASP A 148 5.60 49.84 24.36
CA ASP A 148 6.32 49.36 23.18
C ASP A 148 6.31 50.36 22.00
N GLY A 149 5.61 51.49 22.14
CA GLY A 149 5.55 52.55 21.14
C GLY A 149 4.39 52.45 20.15
N THR A 150 3.53 51.43 20.25
CA THR A 150 2.33 51.31 19.40
C THR A 150 1.18 52.19 19.90
N THR A 151 0.44 52.80 18.97
CA THR A 151 -0.80 53.54 19.25
C THR A 151 -2.01 52.64 19.06
N GLN A 152 -2.93 52.62 20.03
CA GLN A 152 -4.20 51.91 19.90
C GLN A 152 -5.05 52.56 18.79
N SER A 153 -5.10 51.95 17.60
CA SER A 153 -5.79 52.50 16.42
C SER A 153 -7.25 52.07 16.27
N THR A 154 -7.76 51.15 17.10
CA THR A 154 -9.21 50.86 17.19
C THR A 154 -9.64 50.48 18.60
N ALA A 155 -10.70 51.14 19.05
CA ALA A 155 -11.50 50.80 20.20
C ALA A 155 -12.07 49.37 20.07
N GLY A 156 -12.29 48.69 21.19
CA GLY A 156 -13.31 47.64 21.24
C GLY A 156 -14.63 48.28 20.79
N GLY A 157 -15.09 47.92 19.59
CA GLY A 157 -16.22 48.58 18.95
C GLY A 157 -17.52 48.37 19.69
N VAL A 158 -18.08 49.44 20.23
CA VAL A 158 -19.53 49.59 20.36
C VAL A 158 -19.97 50.32 19.08
N GLY A 159 -20.62 49.60 18.14
CA GLY A 159 -21.34 50.23 17.02
C GLY A 159 -21.02 49.80 15.58
N GLY A 160 -20.09 48.87 15.36
CA GLY A 160 -19.86 48.22 14.07
C GLY A 160 -19.05 46.97 14.35
N ALA A 161 -19.66 45.80 14.18
CA ALA A 161 -19.28 44.57 14.86
C ALA A 161 -17.77 44.29 14.86
N GLY A 162 -17.11 44.64 15.97
CA GLY A 162 -15.68 44.44 16.16
C GLY A 162 -15.36 42.95 16.12
N VAL A 163 -14.18 42.61 15.59
CA VAL A 163 -13.67 41.24 15.63
C VAL A 163 -13.50 40.85 17.09
N SER A 164 -14.33 39.91 17.55
CA SER A 164 -14.38 39.37 18.91
C SER A 164 -13.83 37.95 18.95
N GLY A 165 -13.56 37.39 20.13
CA GLY A 165 -13.03 36.02 20.29
C GLY A 165 -11.51 35.95 20.48
N SER A 166 -11.01 34.75 20.78
CA SER A 166 -9.59 34.46 21.06
C SER A 166 -9.21 33.10 20.49
N GLY A 167 -7.94 32.91 20.13
CA GLY A 167 -7.39 31.60 19.80
C GLY A 167 -7.03 30.78 21.06
N THR A 168 -6.94 29.47 20.93
CA THR A 168 -6.34 28.56 21.92
C THR A 168 -4.91 28.22 21.51
N THR A 169 -3.98 28.11 22.47
CA THR A 169 -2.60 27.67 22.21
C THR A 169 -2.56 26.39 21.38
N GLY A 170 -1.70 26.37 20.37
CA GLY A 170 -1.55 25.24 19.44
C GLY A 170 -2.57 25.25 18.28
N TYR A 171 -3.69 25.97 18.36
CA TYR A 171 -4.59 26.11 17.21
C TYR A 171 -4.25 27.35 16.37
N ILE A 172 -4.25 27.18 15.05
CA ILE A 172 -4.19 28.34 14.15
C ILE A 172 -5.54 29.08 14.22
N PRO A 173 -5.59 30.38 14.56
CA PRO A 173 -6.85 31.13 14.62
C PRO A 173 -7.51 31.24 13.24
N LYS A 174 -8.84 31.13 13.18
CA LYS A 174 -9.63 31.42 11.97
C LYS A 174 -10.87 32.23 12.30
N PHE A 175 -11.40 32.94 11.29
CA PHE A 175 -12.74 33.50 11.40
C PHE A 175 -13.78 32.39 11.50
N THR A 176 -14.67 32.49 12.48
CA THR A 176 -15.85 31.62 12.65
C THR A 176 -17.13 32.33 12.22
N SER A 177 -17.10 33.66 12.13
CA SER A 177 -18.12 34.51 11.50
C SER A 177 -17.45 35.77 10.92
N SER A 178 -18.22 36.67 10.33
CA SER A 178 -17.71 37.97 9.83
C SER A 178 -17.04 38.84 10.90
N THR A 179 -17.24 38.54 12.19
CA THR A 179 -16.85 39.39 13.32
C THR A 179 -16.32 38.58 14.51
N ALA A 180 -15.98 37.30 14.31
CA ALA A 180 -15.50 36.42 15.39
C ALA A 180 -14.31 35.56 14.97
N ILE A 181 -13.31 35.45 15.85
CA ILE A 181 -12.16 34.54 15.76
C ILE A 181 -12.38 33.35 16.69
N GLY A 182 -12.06 32.16 16.20
CA GLY A 182 -12.00 30.93 16.99
C GLY A 182 -10.94 29.97 16.48
N ASN A 183 -10.93 28.75 16.99
CA ASN A 183 -9.95 27.73 16.60
C ASN A 183 -10.23 27.21 15.18
N SER A 184 -9.18 27.01 14.40
CA SER A 184 -9.27 26.22 13.17
C SER A 184 -9.28 24.73 13.47
N THR A 185 -9.46 23.93 12.41
CA THR A 185 -9.24 22.49 12.46
C THR A 185 -7.75 22.13 12.50
N ILE A 186 -6.85 23.10 12.31
CA ILE A 186 -5.41 22.91 12.23
C ILE A 186 -4.78 23.18 13.60
N TYR A 187 -4.01 22.19 14.06
CA TYR A 187 -3.30 22.21 15.33
C TYR A 187 -1.79 22.10 15.08
N ASP A 188 -1.04 23.14 15.42
CA ASP A 188 0.42 23.15 15.51
C ASP A 188 0.86 22.61 16.88
N ASN A 189 1.59 21.51 16.85
CA ASN A 189 2.16 20.83 18.00
C ASN A 189 3.70 20.93 17.97
N SER A 190 4.22 22.15 18.04
CA SER A 190 5.66 22.44 18.13
C SER A 190 6.46 21.83 16.97
N GLY A 191 5.98 22.01 15.74
CA GLY A 191 6.64 21.54 14.51
C GLY A 191 5.96 20.36 13.82
N ASN A 192 4.92 19.79 14.43
CA ASN A 192 4.02 18.82 13.82
C ASN A 192 2.64 19.45 13.62
N VAL A 193 1.90 19.03 12.59
CA VAL A 193 0.60 19.60 12.24
C VAL A 193 -0.49 18.52 12.26
N GLY A 194 -1.52 18.74 13.06
CA GLY A 194 -2.76 17.97 13.05
C GLY A 194 -3.89 18.68 12.32
N ILE A 195 -4.70 17.97 11.56
CA ILE A 195 -5.99 18.45 11.03
C ILE A 195 -7.10 17.60 11.64
N ASN A 196 -8.04 18.25 12.33
CA ASN A 196 -9.12 17.64 13.10
C ASN A 196 -8.65 16.72 14.24
N THR A 197 -7.39 16.83 14.67
CA THR A 197 -6.83 16.07 15.80
C THR A 197 -5.73 16.86 16.51
N THR A 198 -5.65 16.72 17.83
CA THR A 198 -4.51 17.17 18.65
C THR A 198 -3.59 16.00 19.03
N SER A 199 -4.06 14.76 18.88
CA SER A 199 -3.29 13.55 19.12
C SER A 199 -2.50 13.19 17.87
N MET A 200 -1.18 13.31 17.95
CA MET A 200 -0.27 12.85 16.90
C MET A 200 -0.16 11.32 16.93
N VAL A 201 0.06 10.71 15.77
CA VAL A 201 0.26 9.26 15.63
C VAL A 201 1.75 8.98 15.50
N GLY A 202 2.33 8.28 16.48
CA GLY A 202 3.77 8.00 16.50
C GLY A 202 4.62 9.27 16.44
N SER A 203 5.60 9.29 15.54
CA SER A 203 6.48 10.44 15.26
C SER A 203 6.07 11.22 14.01
N ALA A 204 4.79 11.18 13.60
CA ALA A 204 4.33 11.83 12.37
C ALA A 204 4.34 13.36 12.50
N ASN A 205 4.90 14.04 11.50
CA ASN A 205 4.87 15.50 11.40
C ASN A 205 3.57 16.07 10.82
N PHE A 206 2.74 15.25 10.17
CA PHE A 206 1.45 15.66 9.62
C PHE A 206 0.40 14.57 9.82
N VAL A 207 -0.72 14.89 10.46
CA VAL A 207 -1.79 13.94 10.78
C VAL A 207 -3.14 14.52 10.41
N VAL A 208 -3.96 13.77 9.67
CA VAL A 208 -5.35 14.16 9.33
C VAL A 208 -6.31 13.13 9.91
N LYS A 209 -7.29 13.58 10.70
CA LYS A 209 -8.37 12.74 11.23
C LYS A 209 -9.67 13.00 10.47
N SER A 210 -10.24 11.96 9.86
CA SER A 210 -11.59 12.04 9.31
C SER A 210 -12.61 12.22 10.44
N LEU A 211 -13.53 13.17 10.27
CA LEU A 211 -14.73 13.30 11.11
C LEU A 211 -15.93 12.53 10.57
N ASN A 212 -15.86 12.06 9.31
CA ASN A 212 -16.90 11.25 8.69
C ASN A 212 -16.69 9.77 9.04
N THR A 213 -17.74 9.12 9.55
CA THR A 213 -17.73 7.71 9.99
C THR A 213 -18.48 6.76 9.06
N THR A 214 -19.16 7.26 8.02
CA THR A 214 -20.04 6.45 7.14
C THR A 214 -19.76 6.62 5.64
N GLY A 215 -18.91 7.57 5.26
CA GLY A 215 -18.46 7.80 3.88
C GLY A 215 -16.93 7.94 3.79
N TYR A 216 -16.43 8.26 2.61
CA TYR A 216 -14.99 8.47 2.41
C TYR A 216 -14.51 9.71 3.18
N GLY A 217 -13.54 9.53 4.05
CA GLY A 217 -12.82 10.60 4.72
C GLY A 217 -11.33 10.42 4.55
N GLY A 218 -10.63 11.45 4.08
CA GLY A 218 -9.21 11.36 3.75
C GLY A 218 -8.70 12.60 2.99
N MET A 219 -7.53 12.45 2.38
CA MET A 219 -6.90 13.48 1.55
C MET A 219 -7.17 13.19 0.07
N TYR A 220 -7.78 14.13 -0.63
CA TYR A 220 -7.90 14.11 -2.09
C TYR A 220 -6.94 15.12 -2.69
N ILE A 221 -6.25 14.73 -3.76
CA ILE A 221 -5.46 15.65 -4.58
C ILE A 221 -6.31 15.97 -5.81
N ASN A 222 -6.94 17.14 -5.82
CA ASN A 222 -7.71 17.62 -6.97
C ASN A 222 -6.77 18.19 -8.05
N MET A 223 -7.09 17.98 -9.33
CA MET A 223 -6.30 18.48 -10.46
C MET A 223 -7.22 19.20 -11.45
N ASP A 224 -7.04 20.51 -11.65
CA ASP A 224 -7.91 21.31 -12.53
C ASP A 224 -7.36 21.39 -13.97
N GLY A 225 -7.84 20.56 -14.92
CA GLY A 225 -7.44 20.56 -16.35
C GLY A 225 -7.12 19.18 -16.94
N THR A 226 -7.12 19.03 -18.28
CA THR A 226 -7.08 17.73 -18.99
C THR A 226 -5.69 17.32 -19.53
N SER A 227 -5.40 16.02 -19.42
CA SER A 227 -4.35 15.21 -20.07
C SER A 227 -2.92 15.31 -19.51
N GLY A 228 -2.45 14.22 -18.89
CA GLY A 228 -1.02 13.92 -18.63
C GLY A 228 -0.53 14.23 -17.21
N ARG A 229 -1.45 14.50 -16.28
CA ARG A 229 -1.10 14.83 -14.89
C ARG A 229 -1.00 13.58 -14.02
N LYS A 230 -0.09 13.64 -13.05
CA LYS A 230 0.27 12.53 -12.16
C LYS A 230 0.23 13.03 -10.71
N PRO A 231 -0.94 13.05 -10.03
CA PRO A 231 -0.98 13.42 -8.63
C PRO A 231 -0.14 12.41 -7.87
N LEU A 232 0.76 12.91 -7.03
CA LEU A 232 1.86 12.11 -6.49
C LEU A 232 1.96 12.22 -4.97
N TYR A 233 2.33 11.11 -4.34
CA TYR A 233 2.88 11.07 -3.00
C TYR A 233 4.22 10.34 -3.06
N GLY A 234 5.29 10.96 -2.56
CA GLY A 234 6.65 10.48 -2.82
C GLY A 234 7.60 10.66 -1.66
N PHE A 235 8.72 9.95 -1.77
CA PHE A 235 9.80 9.93 -0.79
C PHE A 235 11.06 10.49 -1.44
N ALA A 236 11.73 11.39 -0.74
CA ALA A 236 13.01 11.94 -1.15
C ALA A 236 14.06 11.73 -0.04
N VAL A 237 15.32 11.53 -0.44
CA VAL A 237 16.47 11.50 0.46
C VAL A 237 17.38 12.65 0.08
N SER A 238 17.68 13.53 1.04
CA SER A 238 18.49 14.74 0.83
C SER A 238 18.01 15.60 -0.35
N GLY A 239 16.70 15.77 -0.48
CA GLY A 239 16.08 16.54 -1.56
C GLY A 239 15.98 15.82 -2.91
N THR A 240 16.49 14.59 -3.05
CA THR A 240 16.39 13.81 -4.28
C THR A 240 15.26 12.78 -4.20
N PRO A 241 14.24 12.82 -5.08
CA PRO A 241 13.17 11.81 -5.13
C PRO A 241 13.74 10.39 -5.35
N LYS A 242 13.23 9.41 -4.61
CA LYS A 242 13.65 8.00 -4.69
C LYS A 242 12.53 7.07 -5.13
N ALA A 243 11.32 7.27 -4.64
CA ALA A 243 10.15 6.47 -4.99
C ALA A 243 8.87 7.28 -4.80
N TRP A 244 7.82 6.97 -5.55
CA TRP A 244 6.53 7.65 -5.42
C TRP A 244 5.38 6.80 -5.94
N MET A 245 4.18 7.10 -5.45
CA MET A 245 2.91 6.56 -5.92
C MET A 245 2.19 7.67 -6.67
N TYR A 246 1.60 7.33 -7.83
CA TYR A 246 0.88 8.31 -8.63
C TYR A 246 -0.25 7.69 -9.45
N PHE A 247 -1.19 8.53 -9.86
CA PHE A 247 -2.24 8.17 -10.80
C PHE A 247 -1.95 8.75 -12.19
N ASP A 248 -1.73 7.92 -13.19
CA ASP A 248 -1.53 8.36 -14.56
C ASP A 248 -2.88 8.56 -15.25
N GLU A 249 -3.34 9.82 -15.35
CA GLU A 249 -4.65 10.14 -15.94
C GLU A 249 -4.69 9.87 -17.46
N ALA A 250 -3.56 9.92 -18.16
CA ALA A 250 -3.52 9.64 -19.60
C ALA A 250 -3.82 8.16 -19.90
N THR A 251 -3.43 7.26 -19.00
CA THR A 251 -3.66 5.81 -19.13
C THR A 251 -4.73 5.27 -18.17
N ASN A 252 -5.25 6.12 -17.29
CA ASN A 252 -6.17 5.77 -16.20
C ASN A 252 -5.61 4.67 -15.28
N GLN A 253 -4.33 4.77 -14.90
CA GLN A 253 -3.62 3.74 -14.15
C GLN A 253 -3.08 4.24 -12.82
N TYR A 254 -3.15 3.41 -11.80
CA TYR A 254 -2.44 3.64 -10.54
C TYR A 254 -1.05 2.98 -10.58
N ARG A 255 0.01 3.72 -10.22
CA ARG A 255 1.40 3.27 -10.40
C ARG A 255 2.27 3.49 -9.17
N VAL A 256 3.20 2.57 -8.92
CA VAL A 256 4.28 2.70 -7.94
C VAL A 256 5.61 2.76 -8.68
N TYR A 257 6.28 3.90 -8.57
CA TYR A 257 7.58 4.15 -9.18
C TYR A 257 8.72 3.92 -8.19
N ASN A 258 9.71 3.12 -8.60
CA ASN A 258 11.01 3.05 -7.98
C ASN A 258 12.05 2.72 -9.06
N SER A 259 12.69 3.77 -9.58
CA SER A 259 13.60 3.68 -10.74
C SER A 259 12.94 2.94 -11.93
N GLY A 260 11.71 3.33 -12.27
CA GLY A 260 10.80 2.67 -13.21
C GLY A 260 9.45 2.33 -12.55
N ASP A 261 8.40 2.13 -13.36
CA ASP A 261 7.09 1.69 -12.87
C ASP A 261 7.17 0.20 -12.49
N ARG A 262 7.11 -0.10 -11.19
CA ARG A 262 7.31 -1.46 -10.66
C ARG A 262 6.00 -2.20 -10.41
N PHE A 263 4.94 -1.46 -10.14
CA PHE A 263 3.60 -1.98 -9.90
C PHE A 263 2.59 -1.06 -10.56
N VAL A 264 1.67 -1.62 -11.33
CA VAL A 264 0.65 -0.91 -12.09
C VAL A 264 -0.71 -1.58 -11.86
N ILE A 265 -1.75 -0.80 -11.63
CA ILE A 265 -3.15 -1.26 -11.69
C ILE A 265 -3.83 -0.46 -12.78
N ASP A 266 -4.38 -1.14 -13.78
CA ASP A 266 -5.14 -0.49 -14.84
C ASP A 266 -6.63 -0.29 -14.48
N ASN A 267 -7.34 0.42 -15.34
CA ASN A 267 -8.76 0.72 -15.15
C ASN A 267 -9.70 -0.50 -15.30
N THR A 268 -9.19 -1.65 -15.74
CA THR A 268 -9.91 -2.92 -15.83
C THR A 268 -9.67 -3.83 -14.62
N GLY A 269 -8.80 -3.38 -13.70
CA GLY A 269 -8.40 -4.09 -12.50
C GLY A 269 -7.30 -5.13 -12.74
N ASN A 270 -6.56 -5.04 -13.84
CA ASN A 270 -5.39 -5.87 -14.08
C ASN A 270 -4.16 -5.29 -13.36
N ILE A 271 -3.32 -6.16 -12.82
CA ILE A 271 -2.11 -5.80 -12.08
C ILE A 271 -0.88 -6.13 -12.91
N GLY A 272 -0.05 -5.13 -13.21
CA GLY A 272 1.26 -5.30 -13.84
C GLY A 272 2.39 -5.20 -12.82
N ILE A 273 3.32 -6.16 -12.80
CA ILE A 273 4.59 -6.07 -12.08
C ILE A 273 5.71 -6.14 -13.12
N GLY A 274 6.50 -5.07 -13.23
CA GLY A 274 7.53 -4.95 -14.28
C GLY A 274 7.00 -4.62 -15.69
N THR A 275 5.67 -4.52 -15.86
CA THR A 275 5.00 -4.06 -17.09
C THR A 275 4.00 -2.94 -16.80
N THR A 276 3.79 -2.08 -17.79
CA THR A 276 2.79 -0.99 -17.73
C THR A 276 1.53 -1.29 -18.56
N SER A 277 1.52 -2.40 -19.30
CA SER A 277 0.41 -2.80 -20.17
C SER A 277 -0.04 -4.23 -19.86
N PRO A 278 -0.51 -4.51 -18.63
CA PRO A 278 -0.88 -5.87 -18.24
C PRO A 278 -2.01 -6.39 -19.11
N SER A 279 -1.80 -7.56 -19.71
CA SER A 279 -2.74 -8.22 -20.63
C SER A 279 -3.70 -9.18 -19.92
N THR A 280 -3.40 -9.52 -18.66
CA THR A 280 -4.18 -10.44 -17.82
C THR A 280 -4.31 -9.90 -16.39
N LYS A 281 -5.08 -10.58 -15.53
CA LYS A 281 -5.36 -10.10 -14.16
C LYS A 281 -4.12 -9.86 -13.31
N LEU A 282 -3.08 -10.68 -13.48
CA LEU A 282 -1.75 -10.47 -12.92
C LEU A 282 -0.72 -10.77 -14.00
N ASP A 283 -0.10 -9.72 -14.52
CA ASP A 283 0.94 -9.79 -15.54
C ASP A 283 2.28 -9.42 -14.91
N VAL A 284 3.21 -10.38 -14.85
CA VAL A 284 4.53 -10.18 -14.22
C VAL A 284 5.58 -10.36 -15.30
N GLU A 285 6.25 -9.27 -15.64
CA GLU A 285 7.29 -9.22 -16.67
C GLU A 285 8.65 -8.90 -16.05
N THR A 286 9.71 -9.47 -16.63
CA THR A 286 11.09 -9.13 -16.29
C THR A 286 11.94 -9.05 -17.54
N THR A 287 12.99 -8.24 -17.50
CA THR A 287 14.00 -8.16 -18.56
C THR A 287 15.20 -9.01 -18.18
N GLY A 288 15.64 -9.91 -19.06
CA GLY A 288 16.81 -10.79 -18.83
C GLY A 288 16.46 -12.17 -18.30
N THR A 289 17.37 -12.81 -17.55
CA THR A 289 17.25 -14.19 -17.06
C THR A 289 16.71 -14.31 -15.62
N SER A 290 16.16 -13.22 -15.07
CA SER A 290 15.66 -13.21 -13.69
C SER A 290 14.41 -14.07 -13.53
N THR A 291 14.28 -14.71 -12.37
CA THR A 291 13.04 -15.42 -11.99
C THR A 291 11.89 -14.42 -11.90
N VAL A 292 10.82 -14.67 -12.67
CA VAL A 292 9.62 -13.81 -12.71
C VAL A 292 8.84 -13.89 -11.40
N MET A 293 8.68 -15.09 -10.84
CA MET A 293 7.98 -15.34 -9.58
C MET A 293 8.62 -16.52 -8.86
N GLU A 294 9.15 -16.28 -7.67
CA GLU A 294 9.62 -17.33 -6.75
C GLU A 294 8.64 -17.41 -5.58
N VAL A 295 8.05 -18.59 -5.36
CA VAL A 295 7.24 -18.84 -4.17
C VAL A 295 7.96 -19.85 -3.30
N THR A 296 8.71 -19.35 -2.33
CA THR A 296 9.51 -20.18 -1.41
C THR A 296 8.85 -20.25 -0.05
N LYS A 297 8.51 -21.45 0.39
CA LYS A 297 8.13 -21.72 1.78
C LYS A 297 9.34 -22.34 2.51
N PRO A 298 9.99 -21.64 3.46
CA PRO A 298 11.01 -22.26 4.30
C PRO A 298 10.37 -23.37 5.14
N TRP A 299 10.92 -24.59 5.07
CA TRP A 299 10.45 -25.76 5.81
C TRP A 299 10.98 -25.72 7.25
N THR A 300 10.10 -25.90 8.24
CA THR A 300 10.49 -25.89 9.67
C THR A 300 10.06 -27.11 10.49
N GLY A 301 9.54 -28.21 9.90
CA GLY A 301 9.21 -29.42 10.71
C GLY A 301 8.35 -30.49 10.05
N SER A 302 7.99 -31.52 10.82
CA SER A 302 7.12 -32.66 10.42
C SER A 302 5.64 -32.25 10.44
N GLY A 303 4.96 -32.31 9.29
CA GLY A 303 3.52 -32.08 9.13
C GLY A 303 3.08 -32.12 7.66
N THR A 304 1.81 -32.42 7.38
CA THR A 304 1.22 -32.28 6.03
C THR A 304 1.08 -30.81 5.70
N THR A 305 1.68 -30.39 4.59
CA THR A 305 1.50 -29.03 4.05
C THR A 305 0.98 -29.15 2.63
N ASN A 306 -0.20 -28.59 2.38
CA ASN A 306 -0.73 -28.43 1.02
C ASN A 306 -0.19 -27.09 0.49
N PHE A 307 0.40 -27.13 -0.69
CA PHE A 307 0.90 -25.95 -1.38
C PHE A 307 0.33 -25.94 -2.80
N ASP A 308 -0.76 -25.21 -2.98
CA ASP A 308 -1.42 -25.04 -4.27
C ASP A 308 -0.88 -23.79 -4.96
N LEU A 309 -0.17 -23.95 -6.09
CA LEU A 309 0.29 -22.81 -6.89
C LEU A 309 -0.89 -22.10 -7.59
N VAL A 310 -1.93 -22.86 -7.97
CA VAL A 310 -3.19 -22.37 -8.53
C VAL A 310 -4.32 -23.28 -8.02
N SER A 311 -5.22 -22.76 -7.20
CA SER A 311 -6.43 -23.45 -6.76
C SER A 311 -7.65 -22.78 -7.39
N VAL A 312 -8.48 -23.56 -8.10
CA VAL A 312 -9.71 -23.07 -8.73
C VAL A 312 -10.87 -23.82 -8.10
N SER A 313 -11.61 -23.18 -7.18
CA SER A 313 -12.91 -23.67 -6.73
C SER A 313 -13.97 -23.14 -7.69
N ASN A 314 -14.54 -23.99 -8.54
CA ASN A 314 -15.60 -23.56 -9.46
C ASN A 314 -16.96 -24.16 -9.05
N THR A 315 -17.97 -23.29 -8.87
CA THR A 315 -19.38 -23.67 -8.73
C THR A 315 -20.05 -23.81 -10.11
N TYR A 316 -19.38 -23.40 -11.20
CA TYR A 316 -19.90 -23.45 -12.57
C TYR A 316 -19.05 -24.36 -13.49
N ASN A 317 -19.70 -25.31 -14.15
CA ASN A 317 -19.16 -26.31 -15.07
C ASN A 317 -18.36 -25.70 -16.24
N PHE A 318 -17.05 -25.46 -16.05
CA PHE A 318 -16.11 -25.33 -17.17
C PHE A 318 -15.02 -26.38 -17.02
N GLY A 319 -15.10 -27.41 -17.86
CA GLY A 319 -14.29 -28.63 -17.82
C GLY A 319 -12.88 -28.49 -18.41
N TYR A 320 -12.13 -27.48 -18.00
CA TYR A 320 -10.70 -27.39 -18.31
C TYR A 320 -9.90 -27.33 -17.01
N GLY A 321 -9.10 -28.37 -16.75
CA GLY A 321 -8.25 -28.47 -15.58
C GLY A 321 -7.14 -27.40 -15.55
N THR A 322 -6.66 -27.09 -14.35
CA THR A 322 -5.51 -26.20 -14.13
C THR A 322 -4.22 -26.89 -14.58
N GLY A 323 -3.51 -26.33 -15.57
CA GLY A 323 -2.19 -26.78 -16.00
C GLY A 323 -1.24 -25.61 -16.29
N ILE A 324 0.07 -25.82 -16.12
CA ILE A 324 1.11 -24.85 -16.50
C ILE A 324 1.40 -25.03 -18.00
N PHE A 325 1.06 -24.04 -18.84
CA PHE A 325 1.42 -24.02 -20.26
C PHE A 325 2.75 -23.27 -20.45
N SER A 326 3.75 -23.91 -21.08
CA SER A 326 4.99 -23.24 -21.51
C SER A 326 5.13 -23.28 -23.03
N SER A 327 5.56 -22.17 -23.65
CA SER A 327 5.85 -22.08 -25.09
C SER A 327 7.35 -21.88 -25.33
N GLY A 328 7.93 -22.53 -26.34
CA GLY A 328 9.27 -22.15 -26.86
C GLY A 328 10.49 -22.91 -26.29
N GLY A 329 10.41 -24.23 -26.10
CA GLY A 329 11.58 -25.06 -25.75
C GLY A 329 12.07 -24.93 -24.30
N GLN A 330 11.23 -24.38 -23.41
CA GLN A 330 11.55 -24.13 -22.00
C GLN A 330 10.67 -25.00 -21.10
N ILE A 331 11.29 -25.55 -20.06
CA ILE A 331 10.81 -26.69 -19.26
C ILE A 331 9.54 -26.32 -18.46
N GLY A 332 8.49 -27.15 -18.57
CA GLY A 332 7.27 -27.12 -17.73
C GLY A 332 7.50 -27.59 -16.29
N ILE A 333 6.50 -28.19 -15.63
CA ILE A 333 6.61 -28.67 -14.22
C ILE A 333 7.83 -29.60 -14.05
N LYS A 334 8.88 -29.14 -13.35
CA LYS A 334 10.01 -29.99 -12.92
C LYS A 334 9.73 -30.53 -11.52
N GLY A 335 9.13 -31.71 -11.43
CA GLY A 335 8.95 -32.44 -10.18
C GLY A 335 10.24 -33.07 -9.69
N SER A 336 10.85 -32.56 -8.61
CA SER A 336 11.99 -33.23 -7.95
C SER A 336 11.69 -33.51 -6.48
N SER A 337 11.80 -34.77 -6.07
CA SER A 337 11.73 -35.20 -4.66
C SER A 337 13.08 -35.77 -4.26
N ALA A 338 13.61 -35.33 -3.12
CA ALA A 338 14.86 -35.84 -2.54
C ALA A 338 14.77 -35.89 -1.01
N ASN A 339 14.45 -37.06 -0.42
CA ASN A 339 15.15 -37.53 0.79
C ASN A 339 14.83 -38.97 1.26
N GLY A 340 15.79 -39.53 2.00
CA GLY A 340 16.05 -40.96 2.26
C GLY A 340 15.31 -41.66 3.42
N ALA A 341 13.98 -41.50 3.52
CA ALA A 341 13.15 -42.52 4.19
C ALA A 341 11.69 -42.61 3.66
N GLN A 342 11.48 -42.18 2.39
CA GLN A 342 10.29 -42.28 1.50
C GLN A 342 9.15 -41.26 1.77
N THR A 343 8.54 -40.56 0.79
CA THR A 343 7.99 -40.96 -0.53
C THR A 343 8.25 -39.93 -1.67
N GLY A 344 8.67 -40.41 -2.85
CA GLY A 344 8.05 -40.23 -4.19
C GLY A 344 8.05 -38.88 -4.95
N TYR A 345 8.13 -38.98 -6.29
CA TYR A 345 8.13 -37.94 -7.35
C TYR A 345 7.05 -36.84 -7.25
N GLY A 346 7.33 -35.70 -7.91
CA GLY A 346 6.56 -34.45 -7.92
C GLY A 346 5.86 -34.06 -9.23
N VAL A 347 5.10 -34.99 -9.85
CA VAL A 347 3.81 -34.81 -10.59
C VAL A 347 3.74 -35.83 -11.74
N TYR A 348 2.69 -36.63 -12.01
CA TYR A 348 1.31 -36.90 -11.52
C TYR A 348 0.33 -36.85 -12.70
N GLY A 349 -0.69 -37.72 -12.69
CA GLY A 349 -1.87 -37.55 -13.53
C GLY A 349 -3.05 -38.43 -13.10
N GLN A 350 -4.21 -37.82 -12.82
CA GLN A 350 -5.46 -38.52 -12.54
C GLN A 350 -6.62 -37.84 -13.29
N SER A 351 -7.50 -38.66 -13.88
CA SER A 351 -8.60 -38.24 -14.73
C SER A 351 -9.89 -38.87 -14.19
N LEU A 352 -10.90 -38.04 -13.87
CA LEU A 352 -12.25 -38.48 -13.45
C LEU A 352 -13.28 -37.49 -14.01
N GLY A 353 -14.15 -37.96 -14.92
CA GLY A 353 -15.13 -37.11 -15.62
C GLY A 353 -16.51 -37.77 -15.76
N ALA A 354 -17.48 -36.99 -16.26
CA ALA A 354 -18.72 -37.50 -16.85
C ALA A 354 -18.91 -36.87 -18.24
N GLY A 355 -18.08 -37.30 -19.20
CA GLY A 355 -18.22 -37.02 -20.63
C GLY A 355 -16.95 -36.45 -21.30
N GLY A 356 -16.50 -37.11 -22.39
CA GLY A 356 -15.33 -36.72 -23.22
C GLY A 356 -14.04 -37.52 -22.92
N ASP A 357 -13.02 -37.35 -23.77
CA ASP A 357 -11.68 -37.92 -23.56
C ASP A 357 -10.96 -37.19 -22.41
N SER A 358 -10.33 -37.91 -21.49
CA SER A 358 -9.66 -37.32 -20.33
C SER A 358 -8.36 -38.04 -20.01
N TYR A 359 -7.24 -37.31 -20.00
CA TYR A 359 -5.89 -37.85 -19.84
C TYR A 359 -5.30 -37.42 -18.49
N GLY A 360 -4.72 -38.36 -17.74
CA GLY A 360 -3.95 -38.03 -16.53
C GLY A 360 -2.59 -37.41 -16.88
N ILE A 361 -1.85 -38.06 -17.78
CA ILE A 361 -0.59 -37.56 -18.34
C ILE A 361 -0.66 -37.75 -19.86
N TYR A 362 -0.50 -36.68 -20.62
CA TYR A 362 -0.44 -36.72 -22.09
C TYR A 362 0.92 -36.20 -22.55
N GLY A 363 1.70 -37.05 -23.20
CA GLY A 363 3.04 -36.73 -23.68
C GLY A 363 3.15 -36.90 -25.19
N THR A 364 3.47 -35.81 -25.89
CA THR A 364 3.74 -35.81 -27.34
C THR A 364 5.15 -35.30 -27.59
N ALA A 365 5.92 -36.02 -28.40
CA ALA A 365 7.23 -35.56 -28.86
C ALA A 365 7.41 -35.89 -30.33
N SER A 366 8.00 -34.95 -31.07
CA SER A 366 8.36 -35.10 -32.47
C SER A 366 9.73 -34.48 -32.70
N SER A 367 10.61 -35.16 -33.42
CA SER A 367 11.90 -34.61 -33.85
C SER A 367 12.15 -34.92 -35.32
N SER A 368 12.69 -33.94 -36.06
CA SER A 368 13.18 -34.14 -37.42
C SER A 368 14.62 -34.68 -37.46
N ALA A 369 15.33 -34.71 -36.33
CA ALA A 369 16.66 -35.28 -36.16
C ALA A 369 16.93 -35.61 -34.67
N GLY A 370 17.26 -36.87 -34.34
CA GLY A 370 17.53 -37.32 -32.97
C GLY A 370 16.31 -37.93 -32.25
N ASP A 371 16.48 -38.27 -30.97
CA ASP A 371 15.46 -38.97 -30.18
C ASP A 371 14.32 -38.04 -29.71
N ALA A 372 13.08 -38.54 -29.74
CA ALA A 372 11.89 -37.86 -29.25
C ALA A 372 11.13 -38.77 -28.28
N PHE A 373 10.89 -38.32 -27.05
CA PHE A 373 10.19 -39.09 -26.02
C PHE A 373 8.96 -38.33 -25.53
N GLY A 374 7.76 -38.89 -25.76
CA GLY A 374 6.52 -38.33 -25.19
C GLY A 374 6.46 -38.55 -23.67
N VAL A 375 6.79 -39.77 -23.23
CA VAL A 375 6.94 -40.15 -21.82
C VAL A 375 8.22 -40.98 -21.68
N TYR A 376 9.11 -40.62 -20.75
CA TYR A 376 10.38 -41.30 -20.54
C TYR A 376 10.55 -41.67 -19.07
N GLY A 377 10.71 -42.96 -18.78
CA GLY A 377 10.91 -43.50 -17.43
C GLY A 377 12.25 -44.22 -17.31
N THR A 378 13.02 -43.91 -16.28
CA THR A 378 14.26 -44.62 -15.92
C THR A 378 14.27 -44.92 -14.44
N THR A 379 14.74 -46.11 -14.08
CA THR A 379 14.93 -46.53 -12.69
C THR A 379 16.36 -47.02 -12.49
N THR A 380 16.95 -46.71 -11.33
CA THR A 380 18.30 -47.18 -10.95
C THR A 380 18.33 -47.56 -9.47
N GLY A 381 18.84 -48.76 -9.15
CA GLY A 381 18.95 -49.27 -7.78
C GLY A 381 17.65 -49.87 -7.22
N GLY A 382 17.74 -50.58 -6.10
CA GLY A 382 16.61 -51.25 -5.45
C GLY A 382 16.24 -52.61 -6.05
N VAL A 383 15.42 -53.39 -5.32
CA VAL A 383 14.99 -54.74 -5.70
C VAL A 383 13.83 -54.76 -6.70
N ASN A 384 12.93 -53.77 -6.66
CA ASN A 384 11.80 -53.65 -7.58
C ASN A 384 11.92 -52.36 -8.39
N GLN A 385 12.19 -52.49 -9.68
CA GLN A 385 12.46 -51.37 -10.58
C GLN A 385 11.43 -51.39 -11.72
N TRP A 386 10.62 -50.34 -11.81
CA TRP A 386 9.62 -50.16 -12.87
C TRP A 386 9.78 -48.81 -13.55
N ALA A 387 10.27 -48.80 -14.79
CA ALA A 387 10.26 -47.60 -15.63
C ALA A 387 8.83 -47.18 -16.04
N GLY A 388 7.88 -48.13 -16.00
CA GLY A 388 6.45 -47.89 -16.18
C GLY A 388 5.62 -49.01 -15.54
N TYR A 389 4.42 -48.68 -15.07
CA TYR A 389 3.43 -49.63 -14.55
C TYR A 389 2.07 -49.31 -15.17
N PHE A 390 1.49 -50.29 -15.85
CA PHE A 390 0.19 -50.15 -16.52
C PHE A 390 -0.80 -51.13 -15.87
N ASN A 391 -1.76 -50.60 -15.11
CA ASN A 391 -2.89 -51.37 -14.58
C ASN A 391 -4.11 -51.20 -15.48
N GLY A 392 -4.03 -51.75 -16.70
CA GLY A 392 -5.03 -51.59 -17.74
C GLY A 392 -4.55 -52.15 -19.08
N LYS A 393 -5.37 -52.00 -20.12
CA LYS A 393 -4.98 -52.37 -21.48
C LYS A 393 -3.92 -51.40 -22.00
N VAL A 394 -2.89 -51.92 -22.64
CA VAL A 394 -1.92 -51.15 -23.42
C VAL A 394 -2.32 -51.27 -24.88
N HIS A 395 -2.60 -50.15 -25.55
CA HIS A 395 -2.92 -50.10 -26.97
C HIS A 395 -1.78 -49.43 -27.73
N LEU A 396 -1.29 -50.07 -28.79
CA LEU A 396 -0.21 -49.60 -29.65
C LEU A 396 -0.76 -49.53 -31.07
N GLU A 397 -1.01 -48.32 -31.58
CA GLU A 397 -1.74 -48.11 -32.85
C GLU A 397 -0.85 -47.90 -34.07
N ASN A 398 0.38 -47.39 -33.86
CA ASN A 398 1.30 -47.07 -34.94
C ASN A 398 2.68 -47.66 -34.64
N GLY A 399 3.30 -48.24 -35.66
CA GLY A 399 4.67 -48.69 -35.67
C GLY A 399 5.06 -49.16 -37.07
N ASP A 400 6.35 -49.36 -37.28
CA ASP A 400 6.89 -49.87 -38.54
C ASP A 400 6.86 -51.41 -38.54
N ASP A 401 7.02 -52.01 -39.72
CA ASP A 401 7.22 -53.47 -39.87
C ASP A 401 8.44 -53.94 -39.08
N ALA A 402 8.36 -55.06 -38.37
CA ALA A 402 9.46 -55.59 -37.57
C ALA A 402 10.60 -56.03 -38.50
N SER A 403 11.78 -55.43 -38.33
CA SER A 403 12.94 -55.76 -39.17
C SER A 403 14.25 -55.64 -38.41
N LEU A 404 15.37 -55.94 -39.07
CA LEU A 404 16.70 -55.78 -38.49
C LEU A 404 17.06 -54.32 -38.18
N SER A 405 16.43 -53.36 -38.83
CA SER A 405 16.66 -51.92 -38.65
C SER A 405 15.47 -51.16 -38.05
N SER A 406 14.28 -51.75 -38.06
CA SER A 406 13.02 -51.16 -37.57
C SER A 406 12.74 -51.53 -36.10
N LYS A 407 11.79 -50.82 -35.48
CA LYS A 407 11.40 -50.97 -34.06
C LYS A 407 10.06 -51.68 -33.84
N GLY A 408 9.34 -52.05 -34.90
CA GLY A 408 8.04 -52.70 -34.75
C GLY A 408 7.01 -51.79 -34.06
N PHE A 409 6.00 -52.42 -33.47
CA PHE A 409 5.06 -51.78 -32.55
C PHE A 409 5.61 -51.79 -31.12
N LEU A 410 6.34 -52.85 -30.76
CA LEU A 410 6.97 -53.02 -29.46
C LEU A 410 8.38 -53.60 -29.62
N THR A 411 9.37 -52.94 -29.01
CA THR A 411 10.73 -53.47 -28.84
C THR A 411 11.01 -53.70 -27.36
N ILE A 412 11.43 -54.92 -27.00
CA ILE A 412 11.84 -55.30 -25.64
C ILE A 412 13.35 -55.56 -25.63
N GLY A 413 14.11 -54.73 -24.93
CA GLY A 413 15.58 -54.77 -24.91
C GLY A 413 16.23 -53.59 -25.65
N THR A 414 17.56 -53.53 -25.70
CA THR A 414 18.29 -52.45 -26.39
C THR A 414 18.57 -52.82 -27.84
N LEU A 415 18.67 -51.82 -28.73
CA LEU A 415 18.96 -52.05 -30.15
C LEU A 415 20.37 -52.59 -30.40
N THR A 416 21.29 -52.33 -29.47
CA THR A 416 22.71 -52.73 -29.55
C THR A 416 23.01 -54.06 -28.84
N SER A 417 21.98 -54.75 -28.34
CA SER A 417 22.10 -56.07 -27.70
C SER A 417 20.95 -56.98 -28.12
N SER A 418 20.76 -58.08 -27.40
CA SER A 418 19.63 -58.97 -27.58
C SER A 418 18.31 -58.24 -27.32
N ASN A 419 17.37 -58.32 -28.26
CA ASN A 419 16.03 -57.75 -28.13
C ASN A 419 14.99 -58.58 -28.88
N ILE A 420 13.72 -58.33 -28.55
CA ILE A 420 12.55 -58.87 -29.23
C ILE A 420 11.79 -57.71 -29.86
N VAL A 421 11.38 -57.87 -31.12
CA VAL A 421 10.51 -56.93 -31.83
C VAL A 421 9.23 -57.63 -32.22
N ILE A 422 8.11 -56.93 -32.04
CA ILE A 422 6.77 -57.43 -32.32
C ILE A 422 6.04 -56.42 -33.21
N ASP A 423 5.35 -56.92 -34.23
CA ASP A 423 4.40 -56.17 -35.04
C ASP A 423 3.08 -56.95 -35.24
N ASN A 424 2.36 -56.68 -36.34
CA ASN A 424 1.03 -57.26 -36.61
C ASN A 424 1.05 -58.74 -37.03
N ASN A 425 2.17 -59.26 -37.53
CA ASN A 425 2.23 -60.58 -38.15
C ASN A 425 3.48 -61.38 -37.77
N GLU A 426 4.46 -60.78 -37.09
CA GLU A 426 5.74 -61.41 -36.79
C GLU A 426 6.29 -61.04 -35.40
N ILE A 427 7.12 -61.95 -34.88
CA ILE A 427 7.93 -61.76 -33.68
C ILE A 427 9.36 -62.14 -34.04
N ILE A 428 10.30 -61.20 -33.90
CA ILE A 428 11.70 -61.41 -34.27
C ILE A 428 12.60 -61.24 -33.04
N ALA A 429 13.46 -62.22 -32.80
CA ALA A 429 14.59 -62.07 -31.90
C ALA A 429 15.80 -61.54 -32.68
N ARG A 430 16.47 -60.53 -32.14
CA ARG A 430 17.67 -59.93 -32.73
C ARG A 430 18.78 -59.84 -31.70
N ASN A 431 20.02 -59.69 -32.18
CA ASN A 431 21.16 -59.28 -31.37
C ASN A 431 22.00 -58.25 -32.14
N ASN A 432 22.02 -57.00 -31.67
CA ASN A 432 22.77 -55.90 -32.28
C ASN A 432 22.50 -55.74 -33.80
N GLY A 433 21.22 -55.74 -34.19
CA GLY A 433 20.80 -55.57 -35.59
C GLY A 433 20.98 -56.80 -36.49
N ALA A 434 21.37 -57.96 -35.95
CA ALA A 434 21.38 -59.24 -36.66
C ALA A 434 20.28 -60.18 -36.17
N THR A 435 19.86 -61.13 -37.01
CA THR A 435 18.92 -62.19 -36.62
C THR A 435 19.48 -63.02 -35.46
N SER A 436 18.63 -63.38 -34.50
CA SER A 436 18.95 -64.26 -33.38
C SER A 436 17.89 -65.34 -33.23
N THR A 437 18.22 -66.44 -32.56
CA THR A 437 17.26 -67.50 -32.24
C THR A 437 16.26 -67.00 -31.19
N LEU A 438 14.96 -67.18 -31.47
CA LEU A 438 13.90 -66.99 -30.48
C LEU A 438 13.75 -68.26 -29.65
N TYR A 439 14.12 -68.20 -28.37
CA TYR A 439 13.87 -69.27 -27.43
C TYR A 439 12.54 -69.01 -26.70
N LEU A 440 11.55 -69.89 -26.85
CA LEU A 440 10.26 -69.78 -26.15
C LEU A 440 10.32 -70.33 -24.71
N ASN A 441 11.16 -71.33 -24.46
CA ASN A 441 11.23 -72.02 -23.19
C ASN A 441 12.61 -72.61 -22.89
N ASN A 442 13.63 -71.75 -22.85
CA ASN A 442 15.03 -72.19 -22.69
C ASN A 442 15.32 -72.91 -21.37
N ASP A 443 14.62 -72.52 -20.30
CA ASP A 443 14.89 -73.01 -18.94
C ASP A 443 13.94 -74.16 -18.51
N GLY A 444 13.09 -74.65 -19.44
CA GLY A 444 12.22 -75.82 -19.24
C GLY A 444 10.77 -75.50 -18.83
N GLY A 445 9.88 -76.49 -18.96
CA GLY A 445 8.42 -76.36 -18.80
C GLY A 445 7.64 -76.81 -20.04
N ASN A 446 6.32 -76.60 -20.06
CA ASN A 446 5.47 -76.97 -21.21
C ASN A 446 5.18 -75.75 -22.10
N VAL A 447 5.31 -75.93 -23.42
CA VAL A 447 4.80 -74.99 -24.42
C VAL A 447 3.57 -75.62 -25.07
N ASN A 448 2.37 -75.10 -24.76
CA ASN A 448 1.13 -75.55 -25.38
C ASN A 448 0.81 -74.66 -26.58
N MET A 449 0.77 -75.26 -27.78
CA MET A 449 0.42 -74.56 -29.02
C MET A 449 -0.99 -74.98 -29.47
N CYS A 450 -1.79 -74.02 -29.97
CA CYS A 450 -3.11 -74.27 -30.59
C CYS A 450 -4.15 -75.03 -29.72
N TYR A 451 -4.12 -74.86 -28.39
CA TYR A 451 -4.97 -75.63 -27.46
C TYR A 451 -6.50 -75.49 -27.70
N SER A 452 -6.97 -74.32 -28.13
CA SER A 452 -8.40 -74.05 -28.37
C SER A 452 -8.79 -74.20 -29.86
N GLY A 453 -7.93 -74.79 -30.68
CA GLY A 453 -8.06 -74.86 -32.14
C GLY A 453 -6.93 -74.14 -32.88
N GLY A 454 -6.88 -74.35 -34.19
CA GLY A 454 -5.79 -73.93 -35.07
C GLY A 454 -4.75 -75.03 -35.29
N ASN A 455 -3.84 -74.80 -36.23
CA ASN A 455 -2.81 -75.75 -36.63
C ASN A 455 -1.43 -75.10 -36.50
N VAL A 456 -0.40 -75.94 -36.31
CA VAL A 456 1.00 -75.52 -36.35
C VAL A 456 1.56 -75.85 -37.74
N HIS A 457 2.01 -74.82 -38.45
CA HIS A 457 2.75 -74.95 -39.71
C HIS A 457 4.24 -74.75 -39.45
N ILE A 458 5.08 -75.69 -39.89
CA ILE A 458 6.54 -75.58 -39.82
C ILE A 458 7.10 -75.62 -41.25
N GLY A 459 7.62 -74.49 -41.72
CA GLY A 459 8.12 -74.34 -43.09
C GLY A 459 7.04 -74.33 -44.19
N ALA A 460 5.78 -74.60 -43.83
CA ALA A 460 4.65 -74.67 -44.76
C ALA A 460 3.92 -73.32 -44.85
N SER A 461 3.39 -73.01 -46.03
CA SER A 461 2.46 -71.88 -46.22
C SER A 461 1.07 -72.17 -45.63
N ASP A 462 0.26 -71.14 -45.41
CA ASP A 462 -1.13 -71.28 -44.92
C ASP A 462 -2.06 -72.11 -45.83
N ALA A 463 -1.60 -72.44 -47.04
CA ALA A 463 -2.27 -73.38 -47.95
C ALA A 463 -1.96 -74.87 -47.63
N ALA A 464 -1.35 -75.18 -46.49
CA ALA A 464 -1.01 -76.54 -46.07
C ALA A 464 -2.24 -77.47 -45.93
N ALA A 465 -1.98 -78.78 -45.93
CA ALA A 465 -2.98 -79.83 -45.85
C ALA A 465 -3.99 -79.60 -44.72
N THR A 466 -5.28 -79.50 -45.07
CA THR A 466 -6.36 -79.30 -44.10
C THR A 466 -6.68 -80.59 -43.35
N GLY A 467 -6.98 -80.49 -42.05
CA GLY A 467 -7.36 -81.64 -41.22
C GLY A 467 -6.27 -82.17 -40.29
N TYR A 468 -5.09 -81.54 -40.27
CA TYR A 468 -3.96 -81.91 -39.41
C TYR A 468 -3.61 -80.79 -38.43
N LEU A 469 -3.36 -81.13 -37.16
CA LEU A 469 -2.91 -80.16 -36.15
C LEU A 469 -1.44 -79.73 -36.33
N LEU A 470 -0.62 -80.57 -36.97
CA LEU A 470 0.79 -80.29 -37.28
C LEU A 470 1.05 -80.62 -38.75
N ALA A 471 1.45 -79.62 -39.54
CA ALA A 471 1.92 -79.80 -40.91
C ALA A 471 3.37 -79.31 -41.03
N VAL A 472 4.23 -80.15 -41.59
CA VAL A 472 5.66 -79.87 -41.75
C VAL A 472 6.02 -80.00 -43.24
N ASP A 473 6.43 -78.90 -43.87
CA ASP A 473 7.01 -78.93 -45.21
C ASP A 473 8.52 -79.18 -45.10
N GLY A 474 8.88 -80.45 -44.90
CA GLY A 474 10.24 -80.86 -44.65
C GLY A 474 10.35 -82.24 -44.02
N LYS A 475 11.56 -82.60 -43.59
CA LYS A 475 11.84 -83.87 -42.91
C LYS A 475 11.75 -83.68 -41.40
N VAL A 476 11.07 -84.60 -40.72
CA VAL A 476 11.05 -84.68 -39.26
C VAL A 476 12.12 -85.66 -38.79
N ILE A 477 12.90 -85.27 -37.79
CA ILE A 477 13.79 -86.17 -37.04
C ILE A 477 13.32 -86.19 -35.58
N CYS A 478 13.18 -87.38 -35.02
CA CYS A 478 12.82 -87.61 -33.62
C CYS A 478 13.52 -88.88 -33.13
N GLU A 479 13.80 -88.96 -31.83
CA GLU A 479 14.36 -90.18 -31.24
C GLU A 479 13.33 -91.32 -31.20
N GLU A 480 12.07 -90.97 -30.93
CA GLU A 480 10.95 -91.91 -30.88
C GLU A 480 9.68 -91.25 -31.46
N LEU A 481 8.95 -92.00 -32.28
CA LEU A 481 7.60 -91.66 -32.73
C LEU A 481 6.63 -92.73 -32.23
N LYS A 482 5.83 -92.40 -31.21
CA LYS A 482 4.75 -93.26 -30.73
C LYS A 482 3.44 -92.91 -31.43
N VAL A 483 2.98 -93.80 -32.31
CA VAL A 483 1.66 -93.70 -32.95
C VAL A 483 0.69 -94.65 -32.23
N GLN A 484 -0.36 -94.09 -31.65
CA GLN A 484 -1.41 -94.86 -30.99
C GLN A 484 -2.71 -94.72 -31.78
N LEU A 485 -3.02 -95.74 -32.59
CA LEU A 485 -4.32 -95.86 -33.24
C LEU A 485 -5.39 -96.20 -32.19
N SER A 486 -6.62 -95.81 -32.48
CA SER A 486 -7.81 -96.17 -31.69
C SER A 486 -8.31 -97.60 -31.95
N GLU A 487 -7.88 -98.21 -33.06
CA GLU A 487 -8.29 -99.56 -33.46
C GLU A 487 -7.47 -100.65 -32.74
N SER A 488 -8.02 -101.86 -32.69
CA SER A 488 -7.33 -103.02 -32.09
C SER A 488 -6.15 -103.47 -32.95
N TRP A 489 -5.05 -103.82 -32.30
CA TRP A 489 -3.94 -104.53 -32.96
C TRP A 489 -4.39 -105.93 -33.41
N PRO A 490 -3.76 -106.48 -34.46
CA PRO A 490 -4.32 -107.57 -35.23
C PRO A 490 -4.32 -108.95 -34.57
N ASP A 491 -4.06 -109.05 -33.25
CA ASP A 491 -4.17 -110.28 -32.45
C ASP A 491 -5.47 -111.09 -32.70
N TYR A 492 -6.53 -110.43 -33.20
CA TYR A 492 -7.74 -111.10 -33.65
C TYR A 492 -7.52 -112.14 -34.76
N VAL A 493 -6.44 -112.05 -35.53
CA VAL A 493 -6.07 -113.02 -36.58
C VAL A 493 -5.90 -114.42 -35.99
N PHE A 494 -5.43 -114.53 -34.75
CA PHE A 494 -5.32 -115.79 -34.03
C PHE A 494 -6.63 -116.23 -33.34
N GLY A 495 -7.70 -115.44 -33.43
CA GLY A 495 -8.99 -115.76 -32.84
C GLY A 495 -9.74 -116.88 -33.56
N GLU A 496 -10.55 -117.66 -32.84
CA GLU A 496 -11.31 -118.79 -33.38
C GLU A 496 -12.27 -118.44 -34.54
N ASN A 497 -12.64 -117.16 -34.64
CA ASN A 497 -13.56 -116.65 -35.66
C ASN A 497 -12.86 -115.98 -36.86
N HIS A 498 -11.52 -115.91 -36.89
CA HIS A 498 -10.81 -115.30 -38.02
C HIS A 498 -10.85 -116.23 -39.23
N GLN A 499 -11.42 -115.74 -40.33
CA GLN A 499 -11.47 -116.48 -41.59
C GLN A 499 -10.20 -116.21 -42.41
N LEU A 500 -9.21 -117.08 -42.26
CA LEU A 500 -8.03 -117.07 -43.10
C LEU A 500 -8.43 -117.36 -44.55
N MET A 501 -8.10 -116.45 -45.46
CA MET A 501 -8.30 -116.65 -46.90
C MET A 501 -7.55 -117.92 -47.33
N ASN A 502 -8.06 -118.70 -48.28
CA ASN A 502 -7.27 -119.83 -48.80
C ASN A 502 -6.21 -119.32 -49.79
N LEU A 503 -5.10 -120.07 -49.92
CA LEU A 503 -3.96 -119.66 -50.76
C LEU A 503 -4.33 -119.45 -52.24
N TYR A 504 -5.31 -120.17 -52.78
CA TYR A 504 -5.74 -120.00 -54.18
C TYR A 504 -6.49 -118.68 -54.40
N ASP A 505 -7.34 -118.28 -53.48
CA ASP A 505 -8.06 -117.01 -53.56
C ASP A 505 -7.15 -115.82 -53.22
N LEU A 506 -6.16 -116.02 -52.33
CA LEU A 506 -5.10 -115.05 -52.08
C LEU A 506 -4.27 -114.80 -53.36
N GLU A 507 -3.85 -115.86 -54.05
CA GLU A 507 -3.11 -115.74 -55.31
C GLU A 507 -3.91 -114.95 -56.36
N LYS A 508 -5.20 -115.29 -56.55
CA LYS A 508 -6.08 -114.54 -57.46
C LYS A 508 -6.17 -113.06 -57.09
N SER A 509 -6.31 -112.74 -55.81
CA SER A 509 -6.37 -111.34 -55.35
C SER A 509 -5.07 -110.60 -55.68
N ILE A 510 -3.90 -111.20 -55.45
CA ILE A 510 -2.61 -110.59 -55.78
C ILE A 510 -2.47 -110.40 -57.29
N GLN A 511 -2.86 -111.38 -58.10
CA GLN A 511 -2.79 -111.28 -59.56
C GLN A 511 -3.70 -110.16 -60.10
N LEU A 512 -4.87 -109.96 -59.50
CA LEU A 512 -5.85 -108.93 -59.87
C LEU A 512 -5.43 -107.54 -59.39
N ASN A 513 -5.10 -107.40 -58.10
CA ASN A 513 -4.92 -106.11 -57.43
C ASN A 513 -3.47 -105.62 -57.42
N LYS A 514 -2.49 -106.50 -57.68
CA LYS A 514 -1.03 -106.21 -57.63
C LYS A 514 -0.50 -105.75 -56.27
N HIS A 515 -1.29 -105.91 -55.21
CA HIS A 515 -0.89 -105.72 -53.81
C HIS A 515 -1.60 -106.76 -52.94
N LEU A 516 -1.19 -106.88 -51.68
CA LEU A 516 -1.83 -107.78 -50.71
C LEU A 516 -3.22 -107.25 -50.33
N PRO A 517 -4.19 -108.12 -50.02
CA PRO A 517 -5.48 -107.71 -49.49
C PRO A 517 -5.33 -106.83 -48.23
N GLY A 518 -6.00 -105.68 -48.21
CA GLY A 518 -5.96 -104.72 -47.10
C GLY A 518 -4.74 -103.79 -47.08
N VAL A 519 -3.71 -104.04 -47.89
CA VAL A 519 -2.59 -103.12 -48.06
C VAL A 519 -2.94 -102.09 -49.15
N PRO A 520 -2.76 -100.78 -48.93
CA PRO A 520 -3.02 -99.77 -49.95
C PRO A 520 -2.08 -99.92 -51.15
N SER A 521 -2.58 -99.57 -52.34
CA SER A 521 -1.79 -99.58 -53.57
C SER A 521 -0.76 -98.45 -53.60
N ALA A 522 0.29 -98.61 -54.41
CA ALA A 522 1.31 -97.57 -54.58
C ALA A 522 0.71 -96.22 -55.05
N LYS A 523 -0.31 -96.26 -55.92
CA LYS A 523 -0.97 -95.06 -56.44
C LYS A 523 -1.76 -94.30 -55.36
N GLU A 524 -2.40 -95.03 -54.44
CA GLU A 524 -3.08 -94.43 -53.30
C GLU A 524 -2.07 -93.76 -52.37
N ILE A 525 -0.95 -94.43 -52.06
CA ILE A 525 0.11 -93.84 -51.21
C ILE A 525 0.74 -92.60 -51.85
N GLU A 526 0.97 -92.59 -53.17
CA GLU A 526 1.52 -91.44 -53.89
C GLU A 526 0.58 -90.22 -53.88
N THR A 527 -0.74 -90.46 -53.86
CA THR A 527 -1.75 -89.39 -53.92
C THR A 527 -2.10 -88.87 -52.52
N ASP A 528 -2.34 -89.78 -51.58
CA ASP A 528 -2.93 -89.48 -50.27
C ASP A 528 -1.90 -89.50 -49.12
N GLY A 529 -0.68 -89.97 -49.40
CA GLY A 529 0.38 -90.18 -48.42
C GLY A 529 0.28 -91.51 -47.67
N LEU A 530 1.30 -91.81 -46.86
CA LEU A 530 1.37 -93.05 -46.08
C LEU A 530 0.94 -92.81 -44.63
N ALA A 531 -0.18 -93.39 -44.23
CA ALA A 531 -0.59 -93.45 -42.83
C ALA A 531 0.27 -94.46 -42.06
N VAL A 532 1.38 -94.00 -41.48
CA VAL A 532 2.40 -94.87 -40.84
C VAL A 532 1.81 -95.82 -39.79
N GLY A 533 0.90 -95.34 -38.93
CA GLY A 533 0.25 -96.18 -37.93
C GLY A 533 -0.58 -97.29 -38.55
N GLU A 534 -1.43 -96.95 -39.53
CA GLU A 534 -2.33 -97.91 -40.18
C GLU A 534 -1.55 -98.92 -41.02
N MET A 535 -0.52 -98.47 -41.73
CA MET A 535 0.36 -99.37 -42.47
C MET A 535 1.07 -100.36 -41.55
N GLN A 536 1.53 -99.93 -40.36
CA GLN A 536 2.16 -100.82 -39.38
C GLN A 536 1.16 -101.85 -38.84
N ARG A 537 -0.10 -101.46 -38.61
CA ARG A 537 -1.18 -102.35 -38.19
C ARG A 537 -1.47 -103.41 -39.26
N VAL A 538 -1.71 -102.99 -40.51
CA VAL A 538 -1.95 -103.90 -41.64
C VAL A 538 -0.74 -104.81 -41.87
N MET A 539 0.48 -104.30 -41.78
CA MET A 539 1.69 -105.12 -41.92
C MET A 539 1.75 -106.21 -40.86
N MET A 540 1.42 -105.89 -39.61
CA MET A 540 1.35 -106.88 -38.53
C MET A 540 0.26 -107.91 -38.80
N GLU A 541 -0.92 -107.50 -39.28
CA GLU A 541 -2.01 -108.40 -39.67
C GLU A 541 -1.56 -109.40 -40.74
N LYS A 542 -0.86 -108.92 -41.78
CA LYS A 542 -0.33 -109.80 -42.83
C LYS A 542 0.77 -110.73 -42.30
N ILE A 543 1.58 -110.31 -41.33
CA ILE A 543 2.60 -111.16 -40.68
C ILE A 543 1.92 -112.28 -39.87
N GLU A 544 0.84 -111.99 -39.16
CA GLU A 544 0.09 -113.00 -38.41
C GLU A 544 -0.63 -113.99 -39.34
N GLU A 545 -1.28 -113.51 -40.41
CA GLU A 545 -1.88 -114.38 -41.44
C GLU A 545 -0.80 -115.28 -42.09
N LEU A 546 0.36 -114.71 -42.43
CA LEU A 546 1.50 -115.46 -42.95
C LEU A 546 1.96 -116.55 -41.98
N THR A 547 1.96 -116.26 -40.69
CA THR A 547 2.31 -117.22 -39.64
C THR A 547 1.31 -118.38 -39.60
N LEU A 548 0.01 -118.12 -39.75
CA LEU A 548 -1.02 -119.17 -39.84
C LEU A 548 -0.83 -120.05 -41.09
N TYR A 549 -0.55 -119.47 -42.26
CA TYR A 549 -0.25 -120.25 -43.47
C TYR A 549 0.97 -121.14 -43.27
N ILE A 550 2.03 -120.64 -42.64
CA ILE A 550 3.24 -121.43 -42.35
C ILE A 550 2.91 -122.60 -41.41
N ILE A 551 2.13 -122.37 -40.35
CA ILE A 551 1.69 -123.44 -39.44
C ILE A 551 0.85 -124.48 -40.19
N GLN A 552 -0.04 -124.04 -41.08
CA GLN A 552 -0.85 -124.95 -41.90
C GLN A 552 0.01 -125.79 -42.84
N LEU A 553 1.00 -125.17 -43.50
CA LEU A 553 1.96 -125.86 -44.36
C LEU A 553 2.79 -126.88 -43.58
N GLN A 554 3.28 -126.53 -42.38
CA GLN A 554 4.02 -127.47 -41.54
C GLN A 554 3.17 -128.68 -41.14
N LYS A 555 1.91 -128.47 -40.73
CA LYS A 555 0.98 -129.56 -40.43
C LYS A 555 0.80 -130.49 -41.63
N GLN A 556 0.62 -129.94 -42.83
CA GLN A 556 0.52 -130.73 -44.06
C GLN A 556 1.81 -131.50 -44.37
N ILE A 557 2.97 -130.90 -44.14
CA ILE A 557 4.27 -131.59 -44.30
C ILE A 557 4.40 -132.75 -43.30
N ASP A 558 4.02 -132.54 -42.04
CA ASP A 558 4.08 -133.59 -41.00
C ASP A 558 3.12 -134.73 -41.33
N GLU A 559 1.91 -134.43 -41.80
CA GLU A 559 0.92 -135.42 -42.28
C GLU A 559 1.48 -136.21 -43.47
N LEU A 560 2.05 -135.54 -44.47
CA LEU A 560 2.68 -136.19 -45.63
C LEU A 560 3.90 -137.03 -45.24
N GLN A 561 4.65 -136.64 -44.21
CA GLN A 561 5.78 -137.42 -43.68
C GLN A 561 5.31 -138.64 -42.87
N ALA A 562 4.19 -138.52 -42.15
CA ALA A 562 3.58 -139.62 -41.42
C ALA A 562 2.90 -140.65 -42.35
N GLU A 563 2.40 -140.22 -43.51
CA GLU A 563 1.87 -141.12 -44.55
C GLU A 563 2.97 -141.86 -45.34
N ASN A 564 4.19 -141.34 -45.35
CA ASN A 564 5.34 -141.89 -46.10
C ASN A 564 6.35 -142.68 -45.24
N ASN A 565 6.11 -142.80 -43.93
CA ASN A 565 6.86 -143.65 -42.98
C ASN A 565 5.94 -144.76 -42.45
#